data_AF-A0A7W7GAS2-F1
#
_entry.id   AF-A0A7W7GAS2-F1
#
_cell.length_a   1.000
_cell.length_b   1.000
_cell.length_c   1.000
_cell.angle_alpha   90.00
_cell.angle_beta   90.00
_cell.angle_gamma   90.00
#
_symmetry.space_group_name_H-M   'P 1'
#
loop_
_entity.id
_entity.type
_entity.pdbx_description
1 polymer ?
#
loop_
_entity_poly.entity_id
_entity_poly.type
_entity_poly.pdbx_seq_one_letter_code
_entity_poly.pdbx_strand_id
1 'polypeptide(L)'
;MDPPYVGYISSRGFTPGADGVAAISDLGVLPSVLKATRLLVLWEERYLRVGFGMPVEAFESGVVVLDARFRGHTLHWRPFTATPATTPGRALHLQWGTPARYEDVELPGPVATLLGVWREFRDDDLTHTVIRLQEAGYEVNWVGHPD
;
A
#
# COMPACT_ATOMS: atom_id res chain seq x y z
N MET A 1 13.85 -0.08 22.82
CA MET A 1 14.19 0.09 21.40
C MET A 1 12.92 0.57 20.76
N ASP A 2 12.86 1.83 20.35
CA ASP A 2 11.63 2.40 19.83
C ASP A 2 11.28 1.71 18.50
N PRO A 3 10.00 1.37 18.27
CA PRO A 3 9.60 0.75 17.03
C PRO A 3 9.93 1.68 15.86
N PRO A 4 10.49 1.16 14.74
CA PRO A 4 10.90 2.00 13.60
C PRO A 4 9.71 2.59 12.82
N TYR A 5 8.48 2.29 13.24
CA TYR A 5 7.23 2.77 12.64
C TYR A 5 6.28 3.23 13.75
N VAL A 6 5.56 4.32 13.49
CA VAL A 6 4.54 4.85 14.40
C VAL A 6 3.23 4.07 14.35
N GLY A 7 2.92 3.46 13.20
CA GLY A 7 1.64 2.81 12.92
C GLY A 7 1.55 2.32 11.48
N TYR A 8 0.37 1.80 11.11
CA TYR A 8 -0.01 1.50 9.73
C TYR A 8 -1.46 1.89 9.47
N ILE A 9 -1.75 2.17 8.20
CA ILE A 9 -3.10 2.39 7.68
C ILE A 9 -3.36 1.42 6.53
N SER A 10 -4.50 0.74 6.56
CA SER A 10 -4.98 -0.12 5.49
C SER A 10 -6.08 0.57 4.71
N SER A 11 -6.12 0.36 3.39
CA SER A 11 -7.20 0.87 2.54
C SER A 11 -8.56 0.40 3.05
N ARG A 12 -9.55 1.29 3.00
CA ARG A 12 -10.96 0.89 3.05
C ARG A 12 -11.31 -0.06 1.92
N GLY A 13 -12.43 -0.78 2.05
CA GLY A 13 -13.05 -1.49 0.91
C GLY A 13 -13.45 -0.51 -0.19
N PHE A 14 -13.34 -0.93 -1.45
CA PHE A 14 -13.68 -0.12 -2.61
C PHE A 14 -14.15 -0.96 -3.79
N THR A 15 -14.84 -0.32 -4.72
CA THR A 15 -15.18 -0.85 -6.03
C THR A 15 -14.06 -0.56 -7.04
N PRO A 16 -13.80 -1.45 -8.02
CA PRO A 16 -12.80 -1.21 -9.06
C PRO A 16 -13.01 0.10 -9.82
N GLY A 17 -11.92 0.75 -10.22
CA GLY A 17 -11.94 1.98 -11.01
C GLY A 17 -11.74 3.22 -10.15
N ALA A 18 -12.56 4.26 -10.35
CA ALA A 18 -12.36 5.57 -9.72
C ALA A 18 -12.39 5.51 -8.18
N ASP A 19 -13.22 4.66 -7.59
CA ASP A 19 -13.31 4.47 -6.14
C ASP A 19 -12.03 3.82 -5.57
N GLY A 20 -11.49 2.79 -6.22
CA GLY A 20 -10.20 2.20 -5.86
C GLY A 20 -9.02 3.15 -6.04
N VAL A 21 -9.03 3.97 -7.09
CA VAL A 21 -8.04 5.03 -7.30
C VAL A 21 -8.07 6.02 -6.12
N ALA A 22 -9.25 6.49 -5.72
CA ALA A 22 -9.40 7.40 -4.58
C ALA A 22 -8.96 6.72 -3.28
N ALA A 23 -9.42 5.49 -3.03
CA ALA A 23 -9.12 4.75 -1.82
C ALA A 23 -7.61 4.57 -1.58
N ILE A 24 -6.86 4.25 -2.63
CA ILE A 24 -5.40 4.11 -2.53
C ILE A 24 -4.71 5.48 -2.41
N SER A 25 -5.16 6.49 -3.16
CA SER A 25 -4.54 7.82 -3.13
C SER A 25 -4.63 8.47 -1.74
N ASP A 26 -5.77 8.32 -1.07
CA ASP A 26 -6.06 8.91 0.24
C ASP A 26 -5.21 8.33 1.38
N LEU A 27 -4.59 7.15 1.19
CA LEU A 27 -3.66 6.58 2.17
C LEU A 27 -2.45 7.48 2.45
N GLY A 28 -2.16 8.44 1.57
CA GLY A 28 -1.11 9.44 1.79
C GLY A 28 -1.49 10.52 2.81
N VAL A 29 -2.77 10.67 3.16
CA VAL A 29 -3.26 11.79 4.00
C VAL A 29 -2.74 11.66 5.43
N LEU A 30 -2.98 10.53 6.09
CA LEU A 30 -2.54 10.32 7.48
C LEU A 30 -1.02 10.50 7.67
N PRO A 31 -0.14 9.86 6.88
CA PRO A 31 1.29 10.05 7.05
C PRO A 31 1.77 11.45 6.70
N SER A 32 1.04 12.20 5.86
CA SER A 32 1.30 13.62 5.59
C SER A 32 1.03 14.49 6.83
N VAL A 33 -0.11 14.27 7.51
CA VAL A 33 -0.49 14.99 8.74
C VAL A 33 0.45 14.63 9.90
N LEU A 34 0.84 13.35 10.01
CA LEU A 34 1.84 12.88 10.97
C LEU A 34 3.26 13.41 10.71
N LYS A 35 3.48 14.05 9.54
CA LYS A 35 4.82 14.46 9.09
C LYS A 35 5.81 13.29 9.07
N ALA A 36 5.32 12.10 8.72
CA ALA A 36 6.14 10.89 8.65
C ALA A 36 7.24 11.07 7.60
N THR A 37 8.48 10.74 7.94
CA THR A 37 9.66 10.96 7.08
C THR A 37 9.95 9.81 6.12
N ARG A 38 9.29 8.65 6.33
CA ARG A 38 9.42 7.44 5.53
C ARG A 38 8.07 6.73 5.46
N LEU A 39 7.76 6.18 4.29
CA LEU A 39 6.62 5.29 4.10
C LEU A 39 7.06 3.94 3.57
N LEU A 40 6.48 2.88 4.14
CA LEU A 40 6.45 1.57 3.51
C LEU A 40 5.04 1.32 3.01
N VAL A 41 4.89 1.15 1.69
CA VAL A 41 3.61 0.79 1.07
C VAL A 41 3.70 -0.65 0.58
N LEU A 42 2.76 -1.48 0.99
CA LEU A 42 2.68 -2.88 0.60
C LEU A 42 1.41 -3.14 -0.19
N TRP A 43 1.54 -3.86 -1.30
CA TRP A 43 0.40 -4.39 -2.03
C TRP A 43 0.76 -5.70 -2.72
N GLU A 44 -0.27 -6.48 -3.05
CA GLU A 44 -0.15 -7.51 -4.07
C GLU A 44 -0.55 -6.92 -5.42
N GLU A 45 0.31 -7.07 -6.42
CA GLU A 45 0.13 -6.46 -7.75
C GLU A 45 -1.19 -6.83 -8.41
N ARG A 46 -1.60 -8.09 -8.30
CA ARG A 46 -2.84 -8.55 -8.91
C ARG A 46 -4.06 -7.86 -8.30
N TYR A 47 -4.12 -7.74 -6.96
CA TYR A 47 -5.21 -7.04 -6.30
C TYR A 47 -5.22 -5.55 -6.66
N LEU A 48 -4.05 -4.93 -6.78
CA LEU A 48 -3.94 -3.54 -7.19
C LEU A 48 -4.50 -3.33 -8.61
N ARG A 49 -4.13 -4.18 -9.57
CA ARG A 49 -4.66 -4.15 -10.94
C ARG A 49 -6.17 -4.34 -11.00
N VAL A 50 -6.70 -5.31 -10.25
CA VAL A 50 -8.16 -5.51 -10.11
C VAL A 50 -8.80 -4.25 -9.55
N GLY A 51 -8.21 -3.64 -8.52
CA GLY A 51 -8.71 -2.41 -7.92
C GLY A 51 -8.73 -1.22 -8.88
N PHE A 52 -7.85 -1.20 -9.87
CA PHE A 52 -7.82 -0.17 -10.90
C PHE A 52 -8.69 -0.49 -12.13
N GLY A 53 -9.38 -1.64 -12.13
CA GLY A 53 -10.13 -2.10 -13.29
C GLY A 53 -9.24 -2.44 -14.50
N MET A 54 -7.97 -2.75 -14.26
CA MET A 54 -7.02 -3.11 -15.31
C MET A 54 -7.13 -4.60 -15.66
N PRO A 55 -6.84 -4.99 -16.93
CA PRO A 55 -6.74 -6.40 -17.29
C PRO A 55 -5.69 -7.11 -16.43
N VAL A 56 -6.05 -8.29 -15.95
CA VAL A 56 -5.15 -9.19 -15.22
C VAL A 56 -4.77 -10.31 -16.17
N GLU A 57 -3.52 -10.33 -16.61
CA GLU A 57 -2.98 -11.48 -17.33
C GLU A 57 -2.84 -12.68 -16.39
N ALA A 58 -2.87 -13.88 -16.96
CA ALA A 58 -3.01 -15.10 -16.20
C ALA A 58 -1.73 -15.42 -15.38
N PHE A 59 -1.89 -15.46 -14.05
CA PHE A 59 -1.05 -16.15 -13.05
C PHE A 59 0.31 -15.57 -12.61
N GLU A 60 0.85 -14.51 -13.21
CA GLU A 60 2.01 -13.81 -12.63
C GLU A 60 1.53 -12.70 -11.69
N SER A 61 1.74 -12.89 -10.38
CA SER A 61 1.50 -11.89 -9.34
C SER A 61 2.80 -11.61 -8.60
N GLY A 62 2.76 -10.69 -7.65
CA GLY A 62 3.90 -10.42 -6.78
C GLY A 62 3.49 -9.58 -5.59
N VAL A 63 4.21 -9.78 -4.49
CA VAL A 63 4.17 -8.85 -3.37
C VAL A 63 5.15 -7.73 -3.67
N VAL A 64 4.66 -6.50 -3.53
CA VAL A 64 5.46 -5.30 -3.72
C VAL A 64 5.61 -4.59 -2.39
N VAL A 65 6.85 -4.21 -2.09
CA VAL A 65 7.17 -3.31 -0.98
C VAL A 65 7.80 -2.07 -1.58
N LEU A 66 7.15 -0.93 -1.44
CA LEU A 66 7.68 0.36 -1.81
C LEU A 66 8.23 1.05 -0.56
N ASP A 67 9.55 1.22 -0.53
CA ASP A 67 10.26 1.99 0.48
C ASP A 67 10.45 3.41 -0.03
N ALA A 68 9.62 4.33 0.46
CA ALA A 68 9.59 5.71 0.01
C ALA A 68 10.18 6.65 1.06
N ARG A 69 11.02 7.56 0.58
CA ARG A 69 11.51 8.73 1.33
C ARG A 69 10.93 10.00 0.70
N PHE A 70 11.17 11.12 1.36
CA PHE A 70 10.83 12.44 0.82
C PHE A 70 11.41 12.67 -0.58
N ARG A 71 12.63 12.18 -0.80
CA ARG A 71 13.31 12.22 -2.09
C ARG A 71 13.58 10.79 -2.53
N GLY A 72 12.82 10.37 -3.53
CA GLY A 72 12.94 9.06 -4.15
C GLY A 72 12.26 7.91 -3.41
N HIS A 73 12.27 6.76 -4.05
CA HIS A 73 11.69 5.51 -3.57
C HIS A 73 12.39 4.30 -4.18
N THR A 74 12.30 3.17 -3.48
CA THR A 74 12.78 1.88 -3.97
C THR A 74 11.63 0.89 -3.96
N LEU A 75 11.36 0.29 -5.12
CA LEU A 75 10.37 -0.76 -5.28
C LEU A 75 11.07 -2.12 -5.17
N HIS A 76 10.69 -2.90 -4.16
CA HIS A 76 11.10 -4.28 -3.99
C HIS A 76 9.99 -5.20 -4.49
N TRP A 77 10.29 -5.92 -5.55
CA TRP A 77 9.36 -6.87 -6.17
C TRP A 77 9.68 -8.30 -5.71
N ARG A 78 8.65 -9.05 -5.32
CA ARG A 78 8.72 -10.47 -4.97
C ARG A 78 7.67 -11.22 -5.80
N PRO A 79 8.03 -11.64 -7.03
CA PRO A 79 7.09 -12.33 -7.89
C PRO A 79 6.74 -13.69 -7.31
N PHE A 80 5.51 -14.12 -7.55
CA PHE A 80 5.11 -15.50 -7.32
C PHE A 80 4.07 -15.94 -8.34
N THR A 81 4.05 -17.25 -8.59
CA THR A 81 2.99 -17.92 -9.33
C THR A 81 2.19 -18.76 -8.35
N ALA A 82 0.86 -18.62 -8.39
CA ALA A 82 -0.06 -19.41 -7.59
C ALA A 82 -0.74 -20.46 -8.48
N THR A 83 -0.58 -21.73 -8.13
CA THR A 83 -1.27 -22.85 -8.79
C THR A 83 -2.22 -23.54 -7.80
N PRO A 84 -3.37 -24.08 -8.26
CA PRO A 84 -4.24 -24.87 -7.39
C PRO A 84 -3.46 -26.01 -6.74
N ALA A 85 -3.57 -26.16 -5.42
CA ALA A 85 -2.95 -27.30 -4.77
C ALA A 85 -3.77 -28.56 -5.03
N THR A 86 -3.07 -29.66 -5.30
CA THR A 86 -3.69 -31.00 -5.45
C THR A 86 -3.82 -31.73 -4.12
N THR A 87 -3.26 -31.17 -3.03
CA THR A 87 -3.27 -31.74 -1.69
C THR A 87 -4.48 -31.25 -0.87
N PRO A 88 -5.26 -32.16 -0.24
CA PRO A 88 -6.36 -31.78 0.65
C PRO A 88 -5.88 -30.84 1.77
N GLY A 89 -6.63 -29.77 2.04
CA GLY A 89 -6.32 -28.79 3.09
C GLY A 89 -5.42 -27.63 2.65
N ARG A 90 -4.92 -27.61 1.41
CA ARG A 90 -4.18 -26.48 0.84
C ARG A 90 -4.88 -25.99 -0.43
N ALA A 91 -5.26 -24.71 -0.47
CA ALA A 91 -5.93 -24.16 -1.65
C ALA A 91 -4.95 -23.85 -2.79
N LEU A 92 -3.74 -23.37 -2.47
CA LEU A 92 -2.76 -22.91 -3.45
C LEU A 92 -1.33 -23.40 -3.12
N HIS A 93 -0.59 -23.77 -4.16
CA HIS A 93 0.86 -23.89 -4.15
C HIS A 93 1.47 -22.59 -4.68
N LEU A 94 2.42 -22.03 -3.94
CA LEU A 94 3.11 -20.79 -4.33
C LEU A 94 4.53 -21.13 -4.74
N GLN A 95 4.89 -20.73 -5.95
CA GLN A 95 6.26 -20.76 -6.44
C GLN A 95 6.79 -19.33 -6.51
N TRP A 96 7.76 -19.01 -5.64
CA TRP A 96 8.40 -17.71 -5.64
C TRP A 96 9.37 -17.59 -6.82
N GLY A 97 9.28 -16.47 -7.53
CA GLY A 97 10.22 -16.11 -8.58
C GLY A 97 11.44 -15.36 -8.03
N THR A 98 12.30 -14.91 -8.94
CA THR A 98 13.50 -14.14 -8.58
C THR A 98 13.13 -12.76 -8.05
N PRO A 99 13.55 -12.41 -6.82
CA PRO A 99 13.39 -11.07 -6.28
C PRO A 99 14.04 -9.98 -7.15
N ALA A 100 13.37 -8.84 -7.32
CA ALA A 100 13.92 -7.68 -8.02
C ALA A 100 13.83 -6.40 -7.19
N ARG A 101 14.64 -5.40 -7.56
CA ARG A 101 14.69 -4.08 -6.94
C ARG A 101 14.81 -3.03 -8.04
N TYR A 102 13.99 -1.99 -7.94
CA TYR A 102 13.98 -0.86 -8.88
C TYR A 102 14.02 0.45 -8.11
N GLU A 103 14.89 1.37 -8.52
CA GLU A 103 15.02 2.69 -7.91
C GLU A 103 14.30 3.72 -8.75
N ASP A 104 13.49 4.57 -8.10
CA ASP A 104 12.77 5.69 -8.72
C ASP A 104 12.00 5.35 -10.00
N VAL A 105 11.55 4.10 -10.12
CA VAL A 105 10.73 3.63 -11.24
C VAL A 105 9.36 4.32 -11.23
N GLU A 106 8.77 4.48 -12.42
CA GLU A 106 7.39 4.94 -12.55
C GLU A 106 6.45 4.01 -11.78
N LEU A 107 5.58 4.61 -10.98
CA LEU A 107 4.63 3.90 -10.13
C LEU A 107 3.23 3.91 -10.76
N PRO A 108 2.40 2.91 -10.45
CA PRO A 108 0.99 2.95 -10.82
C PRO A 108 0.35 4.26 -10.31
N GLY A 109 -0.49 4.89 -11.14
CA GLY A 109 -1.02 6.24 -10.91
C GLY A 109 -1.49 6.49 -9.46
N PRO A 110 -2.34 5.64 -8.86
CA PRO A 110 -2.84 5.87 -7.50
C PRO A 110 -1.75 5.76 -6.42
N VAL A 111 -0.72 4.93 -6.63
CA VAL A 111 0.43 4.82 -5.73
C VAL A 111 1.33 6.06 -5.88
N ALA A 112 1.50 6.57 -7.10
CA ALA A 112 2.18 7.84 -7.34
C ALA A 112 1.44 9.01 -6.66
N THR A 113 0.11 9.05 -6.78
CA THR A 113 -0.74 10.05 -6.11
C THR A 113 -0.64 9.95 -4.60
N LEU A 114 -0.70 8.74 -4.02
CA LEU A 114 -0.47 8.50 -2.59
C LEU A 114 0.85 9.13 -2.14
N LEU A 115 1.95 8.87 -2.85
CA LEU A 115 3.25 9.47 -2.51
C LEU A 115 3.25 10.99 -2.66
N GLY A 116 2.59 11.53 -3.68
CA GLY A 116 2.43 12.97 -3.87
C GLY A 116 1.71 13.62 -2.69
N VAL A 117 0.55 13.06 -2.32
CA VAL A 117 -0.23 13.48 -1.15
C VAL A 117 0.64 13.41 0.11
N TRP A 118 1.32 12.30 0.36
CA TRP A 118 2.17 12.17 1.55
C TRP A 118 3.29 13.22 1.63
N ARG A 119 3.96 13.50 0.51
CA ARG A 119 5.10 14.45 0.44
C ARG A 119 4.68 15.91 0.62
N GLU A 120 3.40 16.22 0.52
CA GLU A 120 2.84 17.51 0.91
C GLU A 120 2.49 17.46 2.39
N PHE A 121 3.37 17.97 3.26
CA PHE A 121 3.04 18.08 4.69
C PHE A 121 1.80 18.95 4.89
N ARG A 122 0.82 18.40 5.61
CA ARG A 122 -0.43 19.08 5.94
C ARG A 122 -0.41 19.49 7.39
N ASP A 123 -0.74 20.75 7.64
CA ASP A 123 -1.05 21.24 8.99
C ASP A 123 -2.55 21.06 9.23
N ASP A 124 -2.96 19.80 9.42
CA ASP A 124 -4.34 19.41 9.75
C ASP A 124 -4.38 18.83 11.17
N ASP A 125 -5.57 18.77 11.77
CA ASP A 125 -5.76 18.14 13.08
C ASP A 125 -5.67 16.61 12.94
N LEU A 126 -4.71 16.00 13.64
CA LEU A 126 -4.43 14.57 13.57
C LEU A 126 -5.64 13.74 14.01
N THR A 127 -6.27 14.11 15.13
CA THR A 127 -7.40 13.37 15.71
C THR A 127 -8.58 13.38 14.76
N HIS A 128 -8.92 14.56 14.24
CA HIS A 128 -9.99 14.73 13.26
C HIS A 128 -9.69 13.97 11.96
N THR A 129 -8.44 13.99 11.50
CA THR A 129 -8.01 13.22 10.31
C THR A 129 -8.21 11.72 10.52
N VAL A 130 -7.80 11.19 11.67
CA VAL A 130 -7.95 9.77 12.01
C VAL A 130 -9.43 9.38 12.05
N ILE A 131 -10.26 10.17 12.74
CA ILE A 131 -11.71 9.92 12.83
C ILE A 131 -12.33 9.88 11.43
N ARG A 132 -12.06 10.89 10.59
CA ARG A 132 -12.59 10.96 9.22
C ARG A 132 -12.18 9.74 8.39
N LEU A 133 -10.93 9.29 8.50
CA LEU A 133 -10.45 8.10 7.79
C LEU A 133 -11.14 6.83 8.31
N GLN A 134 -11.29 6.67 9.62
CA GLN A 134 -12.01 5.53 10.19
C GLN A 134 -13.48 5.52 9.80
N GLU A 135 -14.16 6.68 9.79
CA GLU A 135 -15.54 6.82 9.31
C GLU A 135 -15.69 6.47 7.82
N ALA A 136 -14.67 6.77 7.01
CA ALA A 136 -14.60 6.35 5.61
C ALA A 136 -14.26 4.86 5.45
N GLY A 137 -13.96 4.14 6.54
CA GLY A 137 -13.70 2.70 6.56
C GLY A 137 -12.23 2.30 6.44
N TYR A 138 -11.28 3.23 6.58
CA TYR A 138 -9.86 2.89 6.67
C TYR A 138 -9.53 2.32 8.05
N GLU A 139 -8.61 1.35 8.09
CA GLU A 139 -8.14 0.79 9.36
C GLU A 139 -6.84 1.48 9.76
N VAL A 140 -6.84 2.19 10.89
CA VAL A 140 -5.66 2.86 11.44
C VAL A 140 -5.22 2.13 12.71
N ASN A 141 -3.95 1.74 12.76
CA ASN A 141 -3.37 1.02 13.89
C ASN A 141 -2.03 1.63 14.29
N TRP A 142 -1.80 1.79 15.59
CA TRP A 142 -0.58 2.39 16.14
C TRP A 142 0.31 1.32 16.77
N VAL A 143 1.63 1.44 16.64
CA VAL A 143 2.60 0.50 17.23
C VAL A 143 2.97 0.90 18.67
N GLY A 144 2.63 2.13 19.08
CA GLY A 144 2.69 2.67 20.44
C GLY A 144 1.73 3.86 20.56
N HIS A 145 1.39 4.30 21.78
CA HIS A 145 0.57 5.50 21.96
C HIS A 145 1.35 6.73 21.46
N PRO A 146 0.80 7.53 20.52
CA PRO A 146 1.35 8.85 20.26
C PRO A 146 0.96 9.73 21.45
N ASP A 147 1.89 9.93 22.38
CA ASP A 147 1.76 10.92 23.46
C ASP A 147 1.71 12.36 22.91
#